data_AF-A0A535QWS7-F1
#
_entry.id   AF-A0A535QWS7-F1
#
_cell.length_a   1.000
_cell.length_b   1.000
_cell.length_c   1.000
_cell.angle_alpha   90.00
_cell.angle_beta   90.00
_cell.angle_gamma   90.00
#
_symmetry.space_group_name_H-M   'P 1'
#
loop_
_entity.id
_entity.type
_entity.pdbx_description
1 polymer ?
#
loop_
_entity_poly.entity_id
_entity_poly.type
_entity_poly.pdbx_seq_one_letter_code
_entity_poly.pdbx_strand_id
1 'polypeptide(L)'
;MVAWAMERSNYLAIESCGKCVPCRLGVKRIAGLLEGIVSDLGVSGDLDVLDEFASYVPNGSLCGFGVQAPNPLRTAKHYWPDHFQMHIEEQQCPTGTCVPVRAHRFVTKHVLP
;
A
#
# COMPACT_ATOMS: atom_id res chain seq x y z
N MET A 1 -10.88 -6.29 1.14
CA MET A 1 -9.73 -6.24 2.07
C MET A 1 -8.64 -5.30 1.60
N VAL A 2 -8.26 -5.32 0.32
CA VAL A 2 -7.34 -4.32 -0.27
C VAL A 2 -7.85 -2.89 -0.09
N ALA A 3 -9.13 -2.61 -0.37
CA ALA A 3 -9.74 -1.29 -0.11
C ALA A 3 -9.63 -0.83 1.35
N TRP A 4 -9.82 -1.73 2.32
CA TRP A 4 -9.64 -1.38 3.74
C TRP A 4 -8.19 -0.98 4.04
N ALA A 5 -7.21 -1.73 3.53
CA ALA A 5 -5.80 -1.40 3.69
C ALA A 5 -5.48 -0.05 3.03
N MET A 6 -6.04 0.21 1.85
CA MET A 6 -5.90 1.47 1.11
C MET A 6 -6.45 2.64 1.93
N GLU A 7 -7.71 2.58 2.37
CA GLU A 7 -8.37 3.63 3.14
C GLU A 7 -7.61 3.97 4.43
N ARG A 8 -7.17 2.94 5.17
CA ARG A 8 -6.40 3.14 6.40
C ARG A 8 -5.02 3.72 6.13
N SER A 9 -4.35 3.28 5.07
CA SER A 9 -3.05 3.83 4.66
C SER A 9 -3.17 5.29 4.21
N ASN A 10 -4.25 5.64 3.50
CA ASN A 10 -4.54 7.02 3.10
C ASN A 10 -4.78 7.93 4.30
N TYR A 11 -5.56 7.48 5.27
CA TYR A 11 -5.73 8.20 6.52
C TYR A 11 -4.38 8.45 7.22
N LEU A 12 -3.55 7.42 7.36
CA LEU A 12 -2.23 7.54 7.98
C LEU A 12 -1.27 8.46 7.21
N ALA A 13 -1.40 8.49 5.88
CA ALA A 13 -0.62 9.37 5.02
C ALA A 13 -0.99 10.86 5.20
N ILE A 14 -2.26 11.14 5.48
CA ILE A 14 -2.78 12.48 5.78
C ILE A 14 -2.37 12.91 7.19
N GLU A 15 -2.55 12.04 8.18
CA GLU A 15 -2.25 12.32 9.59
C GLU A 15 -0.74 12.33 9.93
N SER A 16 0.11 11.92 8.99
CA SER A 16 1.55 11.96 9.18
C SER A 16 1.99 13.41 9.47
N CYS A 17 2.65 13.63 10.61
CA CYS A 17 3.22 14.94 10.96
C CYS A 17 4.33 15.41 10.01
N GLY A 18 4.81 14.52 9.13
CA GLY A 18 5.75 14.85 8.07
C GLY A 18 7.20 15.04 8.52
N LYS A 19 7.56 14.78 9.80
CA LYS A 19 8.90 15.07 10.32
C LYS A 19 10.01 14.19 9.73
N CYS A 20 9.80 12.87 9.66
CA CYS A 20 10.78 11.94 9.09
C CYS A 20 10.41 11.56 7.65
N VAL A 21 11.40 11.56 6.76
CA VAL A 21 11.27 11.19 5.35
C VAL A 21 10.63 9.81 5.14
N PRO A 22 11.07 8.72 5.82
CA PRO A 22 10.49 7.40 5.62
C PRO A 22 8.99 7.35 5.95
N CYS A 23 8.53 7.98 7.03
CA CYS A 23 7.09 8.06 7.31
C CYS A 23 6.36 8.97 6.31
N ARG A 24 6.86 10.20 6.07
CA ARG A 24 6.17 11.20 5.22
C ARG A 24 5.97 10.73 3.79
N LEU A 25 6.98 10.07 3.21
CA LEU A 25 6.96 9.62 1.82
C LEU A 25 6.58 8.14 1.70
N GLY A 26 7.08 7.28 2.59
CA GLY A 26 6.83 5.85 2.51
C GLY A 26 5.38 5.48 2.75
N VAL A 27 4.71 6.09 3.73
CA VAL A 27 3.27 5.84 3.98
C VAL A 27 2.42 6.32 2.80
N LYS A 28 2.76 7.47 2.21
CA LYS A 28 2.13 7.94 0.96
C LYS A 28 2.35 6.97 -0.20
N ARG A 29 3.53 6.35 -0.28
CA ARG A 29 3.84 5.38 -1.33
C ARG A 29 3.07 4.08 -1.17
N ILE A 30 2.96 3.58 0.07
CA ILE A 30 2.10 2.43 0.40
C ILE A 30 0.67 2.70 -0.03
N ALA A 31 0.11 3.85 0.39
CA ALA A 31 -1.26 4.20 0.06
C ALA A 31 -1.49 4.29 -1.45
N GLY A 32 -0.60 4.97 -2.18
CA GLY A 32 -0.70 5.12 -3.63
C GLY A 32 -0.55 3.81 -4.43
N LEU A 33 0.27 2.86 -3.96
CA LEU A 33 0.34 1.52 -4.56
C LEU A 33 -0.97 0.76 -4.35
N LEU A 34 -1.55 0.85 -3.15
CA LEU A 34 -2.85 0.24 -2.86
C LEU A 34 -4.00 0.86 -3.68
N GLU A 35 -3.97 2.18 -3.90
CA GLU A 35 -4.90 2.85 -4.83
C GLU A 35 -4.76 2.32 -6.25
N GLY A 36 -3.52 2.09 -6.72
CA GLY A 36 -3.26 1.45 -8.01
C GLY A 36 -3.85 0.05 -8.11
N ILE A 37 -3.66 -0.79 -7.09
CA ILE A 37 -4.19 -2.16 -7.04
C ILE A 37 -5.73 -2.16 -7.01
N VAL A 38 -6.35 -1.22 -6.29
CA VAL A 38 -7.82 -1.08 -6.23
C VAL A 38 -8.42 -0.59 -7.55
N SER A 39 -7.64 0.15 -8.35
CA SER A 39 -8.07 0.73 -9.63
C SER A 39 -7.50 -0.03 -10.85
N ASP A 40 -7.21 -1.32 -10.70
CA ASP A 40 -6.77 -2.22 -11.79
C ASP A 40 -5.46 -1.80 -12.49
N LEU A 41 -4.64 -0.98 -11.82
CA LEU A 41 -3.32 -0.57 -12.29
C LEU A 41 -2.17 -1.36 -11.65
N GLY A 42 -2.49 -2.28 -10.74
CA GLY A 42 -1.52 -3.10 -10.02
C GLY A 42 -0.80 -4.11 -10.91
N VAL A 43 0.44 -4.43 -10.56
CA VAL A 43 1.24 -5.50 -11.19
C VAL A 43 1.94 -6.36 -10.15
N SER A 44 2.41 -7.54 -10.55
CA SER A 44 3.05 -8.52 -9.66
C SER A 44 4.15 -7.92 -8.78
N GLY A 45 5.02 -7.08 -9.34
CA GLY A 45 6.11 -6.44 -8.60
C GLY A 45 5.66 -5.42 -7.54
N ASP A 46 4.40 -4.96 -7.54
CA ASP A 46 3.93 -4.00 -6.55
C ASP A 46 3.85 -4.62 -5.15
N LEU A 47 3.65 -5.94 -5.03
CA LEU A 47 3.62 -6.62 -3.73
C LEU A 47 4.98 -6.64 -3.06
N ASP A 48 6.05 -6.82 -3.84
CA ASP A 48 7.44 -6.79 -3.36
C ASP A 48 7.81 -5.38 -2.89
N VAL A 49 7.42 -4.36 -3.67
CA VAL A 49 7.63 -2.96 -3.30
C VAL A 49 6.85 -2.60 -2.04
N LEU A 50 5.60 -3.07 -1.91
CA LEU A 50 4.80 -2.90 -0.70
C LEU A 50 5.50 -3.52 0.53
N ASP A 51 6.09 -4.70 0.40
CA ASP A 51 6.85 -5.35 1.49
C ASP A 51 8.13 -4.59 1.83
N GLU A 52 8.85 -4.08 0.84
CA GLU A 52 10.02 -3.23 1.04
C GLU A 52 9.66 -2.00 1.87
N PHE A 53 8.59 -1.27 1.50
CA PHE A 53 8.14 -0.12 2.28
C PHE A 53 7.62 -0.53 3.66
N ALA A 54 6.93 -1.66 3.78
CA ALA A 54 6.47 -2.17 5.06
C ALA A 54 7.63 -2.47 6.01
N SER A 55 8.82 -2.82 5.49
CA SER A 55 10.04 -3.02 6.28
C SER A 55 10.80 -1.71 6.53
N TYR A 56 10.95 -0.86 5.51
CA TYR A 56 11.76 0.35 5.55
C TYR A 56 11.14 1.45 6.42
N VAL A 57 9.82 1.66 6.32
CA VAL A 57 9.14 2.75 7.03
C VAL A 57 9.32 2.64 8.54
N PRO A 58 9.12 1.49 9.20
CA PRO A 58 9.28 1.38 10.64
C PRO A 58 10.73 1.55 11.08
N ASN A 59 11.69 1.02 10.32
CA ASN A 59 13.11 1.08 10.65
C ASN A 59 13.69 2.50 10.52
N GLY A 60 13.10 3.35 9.68
CA GLY A 60 13.53 4.74 9.52
C GLY A 60 12.71 5.78 10.30
N SER A 61 11.62 5.38 10.96
CA SER A 61 10.69 6.31 11.59
C SER A 61 11.13 6.73 13.00
N LEU A 62 10.94 8.01 13.31
CA LEU A 62 11.37 8.60 14.60
C LEU A 62 10.39 8.33 15.75
N CYS A 63 9.14 7.96 15.47
CA CYS A 63 8.11 7.82 16.50
C CYS A 63 7.24 6.58 16.27
N GLY A 64 6.48 6.19 17.30
CA GLY A 64 5.59 5.02 17.26
C GLY A 64 4.53 5.09 16.17
N PHE A 65 4.08 6.29 15.77
CA PHE A 65 3.16 6.43 14.65
C PHE A 65 3.75 5.88 13.35
N GLY A 66 4.97 6.32 12.99
CA GLY A 66 5.63 5.86 11.76
C GLY A 66 5.99 4.37 11.83
N VAL A 67 6.36 3.87 13.01
CA VAL A 67 6.62 2.44 13.23
C VAL A 67 5.39 1.58 12.95
N GLN A 68 4.21 2.05 13.35
CA GLN A 68 2.95 1.30 13.20
C GLN A 68 2.21 1.61 11.89
N ALA A 69 2.64 2.63 11.14
CA ALA A 69 1.93 3.09 9.95
C ALA A 69 1.74 1.99 8.87
N PRO A 70 2.67 1.04 8.65
CA PRO A 70 2.45 -0.05 7.68
C PRO A 70 1.54 -1.18 8.16
N ASN A 71 1.04 -1.14 9.40
CA ASN A 71 0.25 -2.25 9.95
C ASN A 71 -1.03 -2.57 9.17
N PRO A 72 -1.81 -1.61 8.62
CA PRO A 72 -2.96 -1.95 7.80
C PRO A 72 -2.60 -2.82 6.60
N LEU A 73 -1.49 -2.51 5.92
CA LEU A 73 -0.95 -3.33 4.84
C LEU A 73 -0.55 -4.72 5.33
N ARG A 74 0.28 -4.79 6.39
CA ARG A 74 0.79 -6.06 6.94
C ARG A 74 -0.35 -6.98 7.37
N THR A 75 -1.31 -6.44 8.12
CA THR A 75 -2.51 -7.17 8.57
C THR A 75 -3.32 -7.65 7.39
N ALA A 76 -3.59 -6.79 6.40
CA ALA A 76 -4.37 -7.18 5.24
C ALA A 76 -3.69 -8.29 4.42
N LYS A 77 -2.39 -8.19 4.18
CA LYS A 77 -1.62 -9.23 3.46
C LYS A 77 -1.54 -10.54 4.25
N HIS A 78 -1.44 -10.47 5.58
CA HIS A 78 -1.36 -11.67 6.40
C HIS A 78 -2.66 -12.48 6.39
N TYR A 79 -3.81 -11.82 6.55
CA TYR A 79 -5.09 -12.51 6.65
C TYR A 79 -5.78 -12.74 5.31
N TRP A 80 -5.48 -11.93 4.28
CA TRP A 80 -6.11 -12.02 2.97
C TRP A 80 -5.10 -11.86 1.82
N PRO A 81 -4.05 -12.70 1.76
CA PRO A 81 -3.05 -12.62 0.69
C PRO A 81 -3.68 -12.80 -0.70
N ASP A 82 -4.60 -13.75 -0.84
CA ASP A 82 -5.25 -14.09 -2.11
C ASP A 82 -6.04 -12.91 -2.70
N HIS A 83 -6.58 -12.03 -1.86
CA HIS A 83 -7.26 -10.83 -2.35
C HIS A 83 -6.32 -9.90 -3.11
N PHE A 84 -5.06 -9.79 -2.70
CA PHE A 84 -4.08 -8.99 -3.42
C PHE A 84 -3.73 -9.65 -4.76
N GLN A 85 -3.57 -10.97 -4.78
CA GLN A 85 -3.26 -11.71 -5.99
C GLN A 85 -4.37 -11.58 -7.03
N MET A 86 -5.63 -11.78 -6.64
CA MET A 86 -6.78 -11.65 -7.54
C MET A 86 -6.93 -10.24 -8.12
N HIS A 87 -6.68 -9.20 -7.34
CA HIS A 87 -6.67 -7.82 -7.85
C HIS A 87 -5.56 -7.57 -8.88
N ILE A 88 -4.43 -8.27 -8.79
CA ILE A 88 -3.28 -8.09 -9.68
C ILE A 88 -3.38 -8.95 -10.94
N GLU A 89 -3.79 -10.21 -10.81
CA GLU A 89 -3.83 -11.18 -11.92
C GLU A 89 -5.15 -11.14 -12.68
N GLU A 90 -6.26 -11.11 -11.94
CA GLU A 90 -7.61 -11.20 -12.48
C GLU A 90 -8.26 -9.82 -12.64
N GLN A 91 -7.63 -8.76 -12.11
CA GLN A 91 -8.16 -7.40 -12.07
C GLN A 91 -9.59 -7.36 -11.51
N GLN A 92 -9.84 -8.21 -10.51
CA GLN A 92 -11.16 -8.39 -9.95
C GLN A 92 -11.12 -8.38 -8.43
N CYS A 93 -12.08 -7.67 -7.83
CA CYS A 93 -12.29 -7.70 -6.39
C CYS A 93 -13.12 -8.93 -5.98
N PRO A 94 -12.60 -9.86 -5.16
CA PRO A 94 -13.35 -11.05 -4.75
C PRO A 94 -14.61 -10.75 -3.96
N THR A 95 -14.66 -9.61 -3.26
CA THR A 95 -15.82 -9.20 -2.45
C THR A 95 -16.72 -8.19 -3.17
N GLY A 96 -16.31 -7.66 -4.32
CA GLY A 96 -17.04 -6.61 -5.03
C GLY A 96 -17.19 -5.28 -4.26
N THR A 97 -16.43 -5.09 -3.17
CA THR A 97 -16.56 -3.92 -2.28
C THR A 97 -15.60 -2.79 -2.62
N CYS A 98 -14.60 -3.04 -3.49
CA CYS A 98 -13.63 -2.01 -3.84
C CYS A 98 -14.27 -0.97 -4.76
N VAL A 99 -14.08 0.31 -4.44
CA VAL A 99 -14.49 1.43 -5.28
C VAL A 99 -13.23 1.99 -5.95
N PRO A 100 -13.13 1.92 -7.30
CA PRO A 100 -11.99 2.49 -8.01
C PRO A 100 -11.85 3.98 -7.72
N VAL A 101 -10.61 4.41 -7.49
CA VAL A 101 -10.24 5.81 -7.28
C VAL A 101 -9.37 6.31 -8.42
N ARG A 102 -9.26 7.64 -8.56
CA ARG A 102 -8.30 8.22 -9.51
C ARG A 102 -6.88 7.94 -9.00
N ALA A 103 -6.26 6.90 -9.54
CA ALA A 103 -4.90 6.49 -9.23
C ALA A 103 -3.95 6.77 -10.40
N HIS A 104 -2.67 6.95 -10.08
CA HIS A 104 -1.59 6.97 -11.04
C HIS A 104 -0.68 5.78 -10.79
N ARG A 105 -0.21 5.13 -11.87
CA ARG A 105 0.75 4.04 -11.72
C ARG A 105 2.09 4.57 -11.21
N PHE A 106 2.49 4.07 -10.05
CA PHE A 106 3.79 4.38 -9.47
C PHE A 106 4.87 3.48 -10.07
N VAL A 107 5.48 3.93 -11.16
CA VAL A 107 6.62 3.21 -11.75
C VAL A 107 7.83 3.36 -10.82
N THR A 108 8.28 2.25 -10.22
CA THR A 108 9.58 2.17 -9.54
C THR A 108 10.54 1.40 -10.42
N LYS A 109 11.84 1.75 -10.40
CA LYS A 109 12.85 1.10 -11.26
C LYS A 109 12.95 -0.41 -11.05
N HIS A 110 12.54 -0.92 -9.89
CA HIS A 110 12.55 -2.35 -9.54
C HIS A 110 11.45 -3.17 -10.22
N VAL A 111 10.44 -2.53 -10.82
CA VAL A 111 9.30 -3.19 -11.48
C VAL A 111 9.29 -2.92 -13.00
N LEU A 112 10.39 -2.38 -13.53
CA LEU A 112 10.63 -2.32 -14.98
C LEU A 112 11.34 -3.62 -15.42
N PRO A 113 11.03 -4.14 -16.62
CA PRO A 113 11.87 -5.16 -17.25
C PRO A 113 13.30 -4.65 -17.52
#